data_AF-A0A9R0ALX9-F1
#
_entry.id   AF-A0A9R0ALX9-F1
#
_cell.length_a   1.000
_cell.length_b   1.000
_cell.length_c   1.000
_cell.angle_alpha   90.00
_cell.angle_beta   90.00
_cell.angle_gamma   90.00
#
_symmetry.space_group_name_H-M   'P 1'
#
loop_
_entity.id
_entity.type
_entity.pdbx_description
1 polymer ?
#
loop_
_entity_poly.entity_id
_entity_poly.type
_entity_poly.pdbx_seq_one_letter_code
_entity_poly.pdbx_strand_id
1 'polypeptide(L)'
;MLFEQDNEEKSIATLLLDTLVKCPIDTRKVLSENLVIIGGTSMLPGFLHRLLSEIRSLVEKPKYRDALATKSFRIHSPPAKPNCTAWLGGAIFGALQDILGSRSVSRDYYNQTGRIPDWCCLSTPLPDQSMRRERRLRLL
;
A
#
# COMPACT_ATOMS: atom_id res chain seq x y z
N MET A 1 -5.94 1.30 23.24
CA MET A 1 -4.84 0.32 23.31
C MET A 1 -4.63 -0.29 21.91
N LEU A 2 -3.41 -0.66 21.50
CA LEU A 2 -3.11 -1.07 20.10
C LEU A 2 -3.54 -2.52 19.75
N PHE A 3 -3.49 -3.42 20.74
CA PHE A 3 -3.75 -4.85 20.58
C PHE A 3 -4.94 -5.34 21.40
N GLU A 4 -5.44 -4.52 22.33
CA GLU A 4 -6.65 -4.84 23.07
C GLU A 4 -7.83 -4.76 22.11
N GLN A 5 -8.69 -5.77 22.17
CA GLN A 5 -9.98 -5.77 21.48
C GLN A 5 -10.92 -4.93 22.32
N ASP A 6 -11.37 -3.80 21.79
CA ASP A 6 -12.42 -2.99 22.38
C ASP A 6 -13.78 -3.72 22.29
N ASN A 7 -14.85 -3.06 22.74
CA ASN A 7 -16.21 -3.58 22.62
C ASN A 7 -16.63 -3.90 21.17
N GLU A 8 -15.87 -3.45 20.16
CA GLU A 8 -16.09 -3.71 18.74
C GLU A 8 -15.14 -4.78 18.16
N GLU A 9 -14.34 -5.43 19.01
CA GLU A 9 -13.28 -6.39 18.65
C GLU A 9 -12.22 -5.82 17.68
N LYS A 10 -12.00 -4.50 17.69
CA LYS A 10 -11.07 -3.83 16.79
C LYS A 10 -9.69 -3.67 17.43
N SER A 11 -8.68 -4.12 16.70
CA SER A 11 -7.26 -3.95 17.00
C SER A 11 -6.47 -3.90 15.70
N ILE A 12 -5.18 -3.59 15.76
CA ILE A 12 -4.31 -3.60 14.56
C ILE A 12 -4.28 -4.99 13.91
N ALA A 13 -4.27 -6.05 14.72
CA ALA A 13 -4.23 -7.41 14.22
C ALA A 13 -5.57 -7.81 13.55
N THR A 14 -6.72 -7.43 14.13
CA THR A 14 -8.02 -7.71 13.50
C THR A 14 -8.23 -6.90 12.23
N LEU A 15 -7.74 -5.66 12.17
CA LEU A 15 -7.76 -4.84 10.95
C LEU A 15 -6.97 -5.50 9.80
N LEU A 16 -5.80 -6.06 10.08
CA LEU A 16 -5.00 -6.79 9.09
C LEU A 16 -5.75 -8.04 8.58
N LEU A 17 -6.36 -8.81 9.47
CA LEU A 17 -7.11 -10.01 9.07
C LEU A 17 -8.40 -9.66 8.32
N ASP A 18 -9.14 -8.65 8.75
CA ASP A 18 -10.36 -8.18 8.09
C ASP A 18 -10.08 -7.67 6.67
N THR A 19 -8.95 -6.99 6.46
CA THR A 19 -8.52 -6.56 5.11
C THR A 19 -8.16 -7.75 4.22
N LEU A 20 -7.45 -8.75 4.74
CA LEU A 20 -7.18 -10.00 3.99
C LEU A 20 -8.46 -10.75 3.62
N VAL A 21 -9.45 -10.81 4.51
CA VAL A 21 -10.74 -11.46 4.21
C VAL A 21 -11.51 -10.70 3.12
N LYS A 22 -11.39 -9.36 3.06
CA LYS A 22 -11.99 -8.56 1.98
C LYS A 22 -11.31 -8.74 0.63
N CYS A 23 -10.05 -9.19 0.59
CA CYS A 23 -9.35 -9.48 -0.66
C CYS A 23 -9.92 -10.73 -1.37
N PRO A 24 -9.79 -10.83 -2.70
CA PRO A 24 -10.13 -12.03 -3.46
C PRO A 24 -9.36 -13.26 -2.95
N ILE A 25 -10.03 -14.42 -2.91
CA ILE A 25 -9.52 -15.66 -2.30
C ILE A 25 -8.13 -16.04 -2.84
N ASP A 26 -7.92 -15.92 -4.14
CA ASP A 26 -6.67 -16.32 -4.82
C ASP A 26 -5.46 -15.49 -4.37
N THR A 27 -5.69 -14.25 -3.93
CA THR A 27 -4.62 -13.33 -3.52
C THR A 27 -4.25 -13.44 -2.04
N ARG A 28 -5.15 -13.98 -1.21
CA ARG A 28 -5.01 -13.94 0.26
C ARG A 28 -3.72 -14.60 0.75
N LYS A 29 -3.36 -15.75 0.18
CA LYS A 29 -2.13 -16.48 0.52
C LYS A 29 -0.87 -15.67 0.20
N VAL A 30 -0.82 -15.09 -1.00
CA VAL A 30 0.34 -14.30 -1.44
C VAL A 30 0.48 -13.06 -0.57
N LEU A 31 -0.62 -12.39 -0.24
CA LEU A 31 -0.61 -11.20 0.62
C LEU A 31 -0.23 -11.53 2.07
N SER A 32 -0.74 -12.64 2.65
CA SER A 32 -0.40 -13.03 4.02
C SER A 32 1.08 -13.42 4.16
N GLU A 33 1.67 -13.96 3.11
CA GLU A 33 3.09 -14.33 3.06
C GLU A 33 4.03 -13.16 2.76
N ASN A 34 3.52 -11.99 2.39
CA ASN A 34 4.34 -10.83 2.03
C ASN A 34 3.91 -9.59 2.80
N LEU A 35 3.92 -9.67 4.13
CA LEU A 35 3.56 -8.53 4.99
C LEU A 35 4.75 -7.59 5.16
N VAL A 36 4.50 -6.29 4.99
CA VAL A 36 5.48 -5.23 5.25
C VAL A 36 4.88 -4.26 6.25
N ILE A 37 5.55 -4.09 7.40
CA ILE A 37 5.09 -3.21 8.47
C ILE A 37 6.01 -1.99 8.53
N ILE A 38 5.45 -0.80 8.33
CA ILE A 38 6.17 0.48 8.29
C ILE A 38 5.57 1.48 9.28
N GLY A 39 6.23 2.64 9.44
CA GLY A 39 5.79 3.73 10.31
C GLY A 39 6.46 3.73 11.69
N GLY A 40 6.35 4.84 12.41
CA GLY A 40 7.05 5.06 13.68
C GLY A 40 6.67 4.05 14.78
N THR A 41 5.38 3.71 14.92
CA THR A 41 4.87 2.77 15.92
C THR A 41 5.46 1.37 15.78
N SER A 42 5.79 0.95 14.55
CA SER A 42 6.38 -0.36 14.29
C SER A 42 7.80 -0.52 14.83
N MET A 43 8.46 0.59 15.17
CA MET A 43 9.82 0.60 15.75
C MET A 43 9.83 0.35 17.26
N LEU A 44 8.68 0.22 17.91
CA LEU A 44 8.61 -0.13 19.32
C LEU A 44 9.26 -1.52 19.54
N PRO A 45 10.08 -1.68 20.60
CA PRO A 45 10.76 -2.95 20.85
C PRO A 45 9.74 -4.07 21.07
N GLY A 46 9.91 -5.19 20.37
CA GLY A 46 9.02 -6.35 20.45
C GLY A 46 7.68 -6.19 19.72
N PHE A 47 7.43 -5.07 19.02
CA PHE A 47 6.15 -4.83 18.33
C PHE A 47 5.81 -5.91 17.30
N LEU A 48 6.75 -6.26 16.41
CA LEU A 48 6.52 -7.27 15.37
C LEU A 48 6.25 -8.66 15.96
N HIS A 49 6.96 -9.01 17.04
CA HIS A 49 6.74 -10.27 17.74
C HIS A 49 5.33 -10.31 18.35
N ARG A 50 4.93 -9.22 19.03
CA ARG A 50 3.59 -9.10 19.59
C ARG A 50 2.52 -9.18 18.51
N LEU A 51 2.68 -8.45 17.41
CA LEU A 51 1.74 -8.45 16.29
C LEU A 51 1.58 -9.85 15.68
N LEU A 52 2.68 -10.57 15.44
CA LEU A 52 2.62 -11.95 14.93
C LEU A 52 1.93 -12.90 15.91
N SER A 53 2.18 -12.76 17.21
CA SER A 53 1.51 -13.57 18.23
C SER A 53 -0.01 -13.34 18.22
N GLU A 54 -0.44 -12.08 18.13
CA GLU A 54 -1.86 -11.73 18.07
C GLU A 54 -2.52 -12.25 16.78
N ILE A 55 -1.85 -12.11 15.63
CA ILE A 55 -2.34 -12.64 14.35
C ILE A 55 -2.53 -14.16 14.44
N ARG A 56 -1.54 -14.90 14.96
CA ARG A 56 -1.63 -16.36 15.10
C ARG A 56 -2.79 -16.79 15.99
N SER A 57 -2.98 -16.12 17.12
CA SER A 57 -4.10 -16.35 18.04
C SER A 57 -5.45 -16.08 17.36
N LEU A 58 -5.56 -14.96 16.65
CA LEU A 58 -6.81 -14.56 16.00
C LEU A 58 -7.18 -15.46 14.82
N VAL A 59 -6.23 -15.94 14.04
CA VAL A 59 -6.48 -16.81 12.87
C VAL A 59 -7.15 -18.12 13.26
N GLU A 60 -6.99 -18.57 14.50
CA GLU A 60 -7.66 -19.77 15.01
C GLU A 60 -9.14 -19.55 15.36
N LYS A 61 -9.57 -18.29 15.54
CA LYS A 61 -10.97 -17.97 15.79
C LYS A 61 -11.84 -18.38 14.59
N PRO A 62 -13.07 -18.89 14.80
CA PRO A 62 -13.96 -19.35 13.72
C PRO A 62 -14.14 -18.34 12.58
N LYS A 63 -14.29 -17.04 12.92
CA LYS A 63 -14.42 -15.94 11.96
C LYS A 63 -13.33 -15.93 10.88
N TYR A 64 -12.08 -16.18 11.27
CA TYR A 64 -10.93 -16.10 10.35
C TYR A 64 -10.52 -17.48 9.84
N ARG A 65 -10.66 -18.53 10.66
CA ARG A 65 -10.32 -19.90 10.29
C ARG A 65 -11.09 -20.37 9.05
N ASP A 66 -12.37 -20.04 8.97
CA ASP A 66 -13.23 -20.49 7.88
C ASP A 66 -13.04 -19.62 6.62
N ALA A 67 -12.56 -18.38 6.77
CA ALA A 67 -12.34 -17.43 5.68
C ALA A 67 -10.90 -17.43 5.11
N LEU A 68 -9.91 -17.78 5.93
CA LEU A 68 -8.48 -17.79 5.59
C LEU A 68 -7.95 -19.22 5.61
N ALA A 69 -7.90 -19.86 4.44
CA ALA A 69 -7.33 -21.20 4.29
C ALA A 69 -5.81 -21.24 4.57
N THR A 70 -5.12 -20.10 4.55
CA THR A 70 -3.68 -19.98 4.76
C THR A 70 -3.36 -19.53 6.18
N LYS A 71 -2.46 -20.25 6.85
CA LYS A 71 -1.92 -19.89 8.17
C LYS A 71 -0.48 -19.36 8.14
N SER A 72 0.08 -19.18 6.94
CA SER A 72 1.44 -18.65 6.75
C SER A 72 1.41 -17.13 6.74
N PHE A 73 2.00 -16.55 7.78
CA PHE A 73 2.20 -15.10 7.92
C PHE A 73 3.69 -14.82 8.01
N ARG A 74 4.22 -14.09 7.03
CA ARG A 74 5.65 -13.73 6.98
C ARG A 74 5.78 -12.23 6.86
N ILE A 75 6.61 -11.65 7.74
CA ILE A 75 6.92 -10.23 7.74
C ILE A 75 8.29 -10.04 7.11
N HIS A 76 8.36 -9.20 6.08
CA HIS A 76 9.59 -8.83 5.41
C HIS A 76 10.11 -7.50 5.95
N SER A 77 11.39 -7.48 6.30
CA SER A 77 12.07 -6.26 6.74
C SER A 77 12.44 -5.41 5.51
N PRO A 78 12.04 -4.13 5.47
CA PRO A 78 12.50 -3.22 4.42
C PRO A 78 14.00 -2.90 4.59
N PRO A 79 14.68 -2.44 3.51
CA PRO A 79 16.11 -2.08 3.56
C PRO A 79 16.39 -0.82 4.39
N ALA A 80 15.39 0.06 4.57
CA ALA A 80 15.47 1.24 5.42
C ALA A 80 14.76 1.01 6.76
N LYS A 81 14.96 1.93 7.71
CA LYS A 81 14.17 1.95 8.94
C LYS A 81 12.67 2.02 8.60
N PRO A 82 11.80 1.32 9.35
CA PRO A 82 10.36 1.27 9.06
C PRO A 82 9.69 2.65 8.94
N ASN A 83 10.11 3.63 9.73
CA ASN A 83 9.60 5.00 9.67
C ASN A 83 9.99 5.77 8.40
N CYS A 84 11.12 5.43 7.77
CA CYS A 84 11.61 6.11 6.56
C CYS A 84 11.30 5.33 5.28
N THR A 85 10.75 4.12 5.38
CA THR A 85 10.57 3.21 4.23
C THR A 85 9.65 3.81 3.17
N ALA A 86 8.57 4.49 3.57
CA ALA A 86 7.69 5.17 2.62
C ALA A 86 8.40 6.28 1.84
N TRP A 87 9.24 7.08 2.52
CA TRP A 87 10.01 8.15 1.90
C TRP A 87 11.06 7.60 0.93
N LEU A 88 11.77 6.53 1.31
CA LEU A 88 12.70 5.84 0.41
C LEU A 88 11.98 5.32 -0.84
N GLY A 89 10.78 4.75 -0.69
CA GLY A 89 9.97 4.31 -1.82
C GLY A 89 9.64 5.45 -2.79
N GLY A 90 9.28 6.63 -2.28
CA GLY A 90 9.05 7.83 -3.09
C GLY A 90 10.30 8.34 -3.79
N ALA A 91 11.47 8.31 -3.11
CA ALA A 91 12.75 8.70 -3.71
C ALA A 91 13.16 7.77 -4.86
N ILE A 92 13.02 6.45 -4.66
CA ILE A 92 13.27 5.46 -5.72
C ILE A 92 12.29 5.67 -6.88
N PHE A 93 11.00 5.82 -6.59
CA PHE A 93 9.97 6.04 -7.60
C PHE A 93 10.25 7.31 -8.44
N GLY A 94 10.70 8.39 -7.80
CA GLY A 94 11.07 9.62 -8.49
C GLY A 94 12.35 9.54 -9.32
N ALA A 95 13.25 8.60 -9.01
CA ALA A 95 14.45 8.36 -9.81
C ALA A 95 14.18 7.56 -11.10
N LEU A 96 13.01 6.91 -11.21
CA LEU A 96 12.62 6.13 -12.40
C LEU A 96 12.05 7.07 -13.48
N GLN A 97 12.86 7.39 -14.49
CA GLN A 97 12.60 8.44 -15.49
C GLN A 97 11.27 8.29 -16.26
N ASP A 98 10.86 7.07 -16.61
CA ASP A 98 9.66 6.83 -17.42
C ASP A 98 8.35 6.99 -16.65
N ILE A 99 8.38 6.87 -15.32
CA ILE A 99 7.16 6.82 -14.51
C ILE A 99 6.66 8.23 -14.22
N LEU A 100 7.56 9.16 -13.93
CA LEU A 100 7.19 10.55 -13.66
C LEU A 100 6.59 11.22 -14.90
N GLY A 101 7.16 11.04 -16.08
CA GLY A 101 6.65 11.69 -17.31
C GLY A 101 5.27 11.20 -17.74
N SER A 102 4.92 9.95 -17.44
CA SER A 102 3.66 9.33 -17.89
C SER A 102 2.55 9.35 -16.84
N ARG A 103 2.88 9.42 -15.54
CA ARG A 103 1.91 9.30 -14.45
C ARG A 103 1.82 10.51 -13.53
N SER A 104 2.70 11.50 -13.68
CA SER A 104 2.58 12.77 -12.96
C SER A 104 1.72 13.77 -13.74
N VAL A 105 1.28 14.82 -13.05
CA VAL A 105 0.48 15.89 -13.64
C VAL A 105 1.40 17.05 -13.99
N SER A 106 1.39 17.47 -15.26
CA SER A 106 2.19 18.59 -15.72
C SER A 106 1.63 19.93 -15.23
N ARG A 107 2.48 20.95 -15.20
CA ARG A 107 2.07 22.33 -14.89
C ARG A 107 1.00 22.83 -15.86
N ASP A 108 1.14 22.53 -17.15
CA ASP A 108 0.20 22.99 -18.17
C ASP A 108 -1.17 22.36 -17.99
N TYR A 109 -1.23 21.08 -17.61
CA TYR A 109 -2.48 20.42 -17.24
C TYR A 109 -3.16 21.11 -16.05
N TYR A 110 -2.40 21.41 -15.00
CA TYR A 110 -2.95 22.09 -13.82
C TYR A 110 -3.45 23.50 -14.15
N ASN A 111 -2.73 24.26 -14.98
CA ASN A 111 -3.16 25.61 -15.39
C ASN A 111 -4.47 25.59 -16.19
N GLN A 112 -4.74 24.53 -16.95
CA GLN A 112 -5.97 24.39 -17.74
C GLN A 112 -7.15 23.87 -16.92
N THR A 113 -6.90 22.95 -15.98
CA THR A 113 -7.96 22.24 -15.24
C THR A 113 -8.19 22.78 -13.83
N GLY A 114 -7.24 23.54 -13.28
CA GLY A 114 -7.27 24.11 -11.95
C GLY A 114 -7.17 23.09 -10.80
N ARG A 115 -6.94 21.80 -11.08
CA ARG A 115 -6.89 20.74 -10.05
C ARG A 115 -6.03 19.55 -10.44
N ILE A 116 -5.53 18.85 -9.42
CA ILE A 116 -4.94 17.51 -9.56
C ILE A 116 -6.08 16.48 -9.48
N PRO A 117 -6.20 15.53 -10.43
CA PRO A 117 -7.23 14.50 -10.37
C PRO A 117 -6.99 13.59 -9.16
N ASP A 118 -8.02 13.45 -8.34
CA ASP A 118 -8.06 12.49 -7.23
C ASP A 118 -8.61 11.13 -7.72
N TRP A 119 -8.49 10.08 -6.91
CA TRP A 119 -8.99 8.73 -7.21
C TRP A 119 -10.50 8.71 -7.52
N CYS A 120 -11.26 9.65 -6.95
CA CYS A 120 -12.69 9.82 -7.20
C CYS A 120 -13.01 10.58 -8.51
N CYS A 121 -12.00 11.15 -9.19
CA CYS A 121 -12.20 11.89 -10.42
C CYS A 121 -12.42 10.94 -11.60
N LEU A 122 -13.68 10.77 -11.99
CA LEU A 122 -14.07 10.00 -13.18
C LEU A 122 -13.71 10.69 -14.51
N SER A 123 -13.29 11.96 -14.46
CA SER A 123 -12.83 12.69 -15.64
C SER A 123 -11.48 12.15 -16.09
N THR A 124 -11.43 11.54 -17.27
CA THR A 124 -10.19 11.08 -17.89
C THR A 124 -9.27 12.29 -18.13
N PRO A 125 -8.00 12.26 -17.67
CA PRO A 125 -7.07 13.34 -17.98
C PRO A 125 -6.95 13.52 -19.49
N LEU A 126 -7.04 14.76 -19.97
CA LEU A 126 -6.77 15.08 -21.36
C LEU A 126 -5.33 14.63 -21.70
N PRO A 127 -5.09 13.97 -22.85
CA PRO A 127 -3.76 13.51 -23.21
C PRO A 127 -2.81 14.71 -23.29
N ASP A 128 -1.68 14.61 -22.59
CA ASP A 128 -0.68 15.68 -22.51
C ASP A 128 -0.19 16.04 -23.93
N GLN A 129 -0.41 17.28 -24.34
CA GLN A 129 0.00 17.76 -25.66
C GLN A 129 1.53 17.91 -25.78
N SER A 130 2.26 17.91 -24.65
CA SER A 130 3.73 17.93 -24.63
C SER A 130 4.32 16.71 -25.35
N MET A 131 3.72 15.52 -25.16
CA MET A 131 4.18 14.27 -25.77
C MET A 131 3.97 14.22 -27.29
N ARG A 132 3.07 15.05 -27.84
CA ARG A 132 2.90 15.22 -29.29
C ARG A 132 4.03 16.04 -29.92
N ARG A 133 4.65 16.97 -29.18
CA ARG A 133 5.73 17.81 -29.72
C ARG A 133 7.03 17.02 -29.89
N GLU A 134 7.38 16.15 -28.94
CA GLU A 134 8.60 15.35 -29.03
C GLU A 134 8.56 14.28 -30.12
N ARG A 135 7.40 13.66 -30.37
CA ARG A 135 7.26 12.68 -31.47
C ARG A 135 7.36 13.32 -32.85
N ARG A 136 7.06 14.62 -32.98
CA ARG A 136 7.18 15.36 -34.24
C ARG A 136 8.61 15.77 -34.56
N LEU A 137 9.46 15.92 -33.55
CA LEU A 137 10.88 16.28 -33.69
C LEU A 137 11.80 15.06 -33.94
N ARG A 138 11.32 13.82 -33.71
CA ARG A 138 12.06 12.59 -34.05
C ARG A 138 11.76 12.04 -35.45
N LEU A 139 10.90 12.72 -36.22
CA LEU A 139 10.48 12.33 -37.57
C LEU A 139 10.93 13.36 -38.63
N LEU A 140 11.81 14.29 -38.25
CA LEU A 140 12.55 15.21 -39.12
C LEU A 140 14.05 14.97 -38.86
#